data_AF-A8FKI5-F1
#
_entry.id   AF-A8FKI5-F1
#
_cell.length_a   1.000
_cell.length_b   1.000
_cell.length_c   1.000
_cell.angle_alpha   90.00
_cell.angle_beta   90.00
_cell.angle_gamma   90.00
#
_symmetry.space_group_name_H-M   'P 1'
#
loop_
_entity.id
_entity.type
_entity.pdbx_description
1 polymer ?
#
loop_
_entity_poly.entity_id
_entity_poly.type
_entity_poly.pdbx_seq_one_letter_code
_entity_poly.pdbx_strand_id
1 'polypeptide(L)'
;MQIDEKLLSKLEKLSALQITKNRNETIVQLSEIVNFVEKLNELDLDSQEITVSTIKGGAPLRIDEIRNSNVIDEVLDCAPKKQEHFFVVPKIIE
;
A
#
# COMPACT_ATOMS: atom_id res chain seq x y z
N MET A 1 -13.48 10.42 13.47
CA MET A 1 -12.57 11.28 12.65
C MET A 1 -13.38 11.90 11.51
N GLN A 2 -13.21 13.19 11.18
CA GLN A 2 -13.93 13.80 10.04
C GLN A 2 -13.09 13.76 8.76
N ILE A 3 -13.71 13.31 7.66
CA ILE A 3 -13.10 13.28 6.33
C ILE A 3 -13.66 14.45 5.53
N ASP A 4 -12.78 15.34 5.09
CA ASP A 4 -13.11 16.49 4.24
C ASP A 4 -12.36 16.41 2.90
N GLU A 5 -12.66 17.33 1.99
CA GLU A 5 -12.02 17.39 0.66
C GLU A 5 -10.49 17.58 0.74
N LYS A 6 -10.01 18.29 1.77
CA LYS A 6 -8.57 18.53 1.97
C LYS A 6 -7.87 17.23 2.38
N LEU A 7 -8.46 16.47 3.29
CA LEU A 7 -7.98 15.17 3.71
C LEU A 7 -8.06 14.18 2.55
N LEU A 8 -9.17 14.17 1.79
CA LEU A 8 -9.29 13.31 0.61
C LEU A 8 -8.18 13.60 -0.40
N SER A 9 -7.91 14.86 -0.72
CA SER A 9 -6.82 15.26 -1.63
C SER A 9 -5.43 14.83 -1.11
N LYS A 10 -5.23 14.86 0.22
CA LYS A 10 -4.00 14.36 0.84
C LYS A 10 -3.88 12.84 0.71
N LEU A 11 -4.96 12.10 0.94
CA LEU A 11 -5.01 10.65 0.80
C LEU A 11 -4.82 10.20 -0.65
N GLU A 12 -5.40 10.93 -1.60
CA GLU A 12 -5.23 10.75 -3.05
C GLU A 12 -3.74 10.79 -3.43
N LYS A 13 -3.02 11.83 -2.98
CA LYS A 13 -1.57 11.95 -3.19
C LYS A 13 -0.77 10.81 -2.55
N LEU A 14 -1.11 10.42 -1.32
CA LEU A 14 -0.39 9.37 -0.58
C LEU A 14 -0.60 7.97 -1.15
N SER A 15 -1.78 7.70 -1.72
CA SER A 15 -2.12 6.41 -2.33
C SER A 15 -1.72 6.31 -3.80
N ALA A 16 -1.23 7.39 -4.41
CA ALA A 16 -0.97 7.48 -5.85
C ALA A 16 -2.21 7.10 -6.70
N LEU A 17 -3.40 7.42 -6.20
CA LEU A 17 -4.68 7.25 -6.91
C LEU A 17 -5.18 8.63 -7.35
N GLN A 18 -6.00 8.69 -8.40
CA GLN A 18 -6.65 9.93 -8.83
C GLN A 18 -8.17 9.77 -8.79
N ILE A 19 -8.86 10.64 -8.05
CA ILE A 19 -10.32 10.60 -7.88
C ILE A 19 -10.93 11.70 -8.73
N THR A 20 -11.27 11.35 -9.97
CA THR A 20 -11.79 12.29 -10.97
C THR A 20 -13.29 12.57 -10.83
N LYS A 21 -14.05 11.67 -10.21
CA LYS A 21 -15.52 11.75 -10.08
C LYS A 21 -15.97 11.30 -8.69
N ASN A 22 -17.19 11.68 -8.32
CA ASN A 22 -17.88 11.20 -7.11
C ASN A 22 -17.10 11.41 -5.80
N ARG A 23 -16.39 12.54 -5.69
CA ARG A 23 -15.58 12.87 -4.50
C ARG A 23 -16.43 12.94 -3.23
N ASN A 24 -17.58 13.60 -3.30
CA ASN A 24 -18.53 13.67 -2.20
C ASN A 24 -19.02 12.28 -1.75
N GLU A 25 -19.35 11.41 -2.70
CA GLU A 25 -19.76 10.03 -2.40
C GLU A 25 -18.62 9.26 -1.73
N THR A 26 -17.40 9.42 -2.22
CA THR A 26 -16.20 8.81 -1.64
C THR A 26 -15.97 9.28 -0.20
N ILE A 27 -16.16 10.57 0.08
CA ILE A 27 -16.06 11.13 1.44
C ILE A 27 -17.10 10.50 2.38
N VAL A 28 -18.34 10.37 1.92
CA VAL A 28 -19.42 9.74 2.70
C VAL A 28 -19.07 8.29 3.01
N GLN A 29 -18.71 7.51 2.00
CA GLN A 29 -18.36 6.09 2.17
C GLN A 29 -17.17 5.89 3.11
N LEU A 30 -16.10 6.69 2.95
CA LEU A 30 -14.94 6.60 3.84
C LEU A 30 -15.31 6.99 5.29
N SER A 31 -16.21 7.96 5.47
CA SER A 31 -16.68 8.37 6.79
C SER A 31 -17.50 7.25 7.46
N GLU A 32 -18.37 6.58 6.70
CA GLU A 32 -19.12 5.41 7.17
C GLU A 32 -18.20 4.25 7.58
N ILE A 33 -17.17 3.95 6.77
CA ILE A 33 -16.18 2.90 7.07
C ILE A 33 -15.43 3.23 8.37
N VAL A 34 -14.96 4.46 8.54
CA VAL A 34 -14.25 4.88 9.76
C VAL A 34 -15.15 4.80 10.98
N ASN A 35 -16.40 5.28 10.88
CA ASN A 35 -17.37 5.17 11.97
C ASN A 35 -17.66 3.70 12.34
N PHE A 36 -17.65 2.79 11.36
CA PHE A 36 -17.78 1.36 11.63
C PHE A 36 -16.58 0.79 12.40
N VAL A 37 -15.36 1.20 12.04
CA VAL A 37 -14.12 0.78 12.71
C VAL A 37 -13.99 1.39 14.12
N GLU A 38 -14.57 2.57 14.38
CA GLU A 38 -14.58 3.20 15.70
C GLU A 38 -15.26 2.36 16.79
N LYS A 39 -16.09 1.36 16.42
CA LYS A 39 -16.63 0.36 17.35
C LYS A 39 -15.54 -0.42 18.11
N LEU A 40 -14.34 -0.54 17.54
CA LEU A 40 -13.21 -1.20 18.20
C LEU A 40 -12.71 -0.41 19.43
N ASN A 41 -13.01 0.89 19.53
CA ASN A 41 -12.66 1.72 20.68
C ASN A 41 -13.46 1.39 21.95
N GLU A 42 -14.54 0.60 21.83
CA GLU A 42 -15.33 0.12 22.98
C GLU A 42 -14.62 -1.01 23.74
N LEU A 43 -13.56 -1.59 23.16
CA LEU A 43 -12.81 -2.69 23.73
C LEU A 43 -11.61 -2.16 24.55
N ASP A 44 -11.48 -2.59 25.81
CA ASP A 44 -10.27 -2.35 26.62
C ASP A 44 -9.19 -3.36 26.22
N LEU A 45 -8.12 -2.86 25.60
CA LEU A 45 -7.00 -3.66 25.09
C LEU A 45 -5.66 -3.25 25.71
N ASP A 46 -5.64 -2.42 26.76
CA ASP A 46 -4.41 -1.86 27.34
C ASP A 46 -3.44 -2.93 27.86
N SER A 47 -3.97 -4.09 28.24
CA SER A 47 -3.20 -5.23 28.76
C SER A 47 -2.90 -6.31 27.72
N GLN A 48 -3.39 -6.18 26.48
CA GLN A 48 -3.28 -7.22 25.46
C GLN A 48 -2.02 -7.03 24.61
N GLU A 49 -1.29 -8.12 24.38
CA GLU A 49 -0.15 -8.11 23.45
C GLU A 49 -0.63 -7.99 22.00
N ILE A 50 0.02 -7.11 21.24
CA ILE A 50 -0.24 -6.97 19.80
C ILE A 50 0.23 -8.24 19.08
N THR A 51 -0.67 -8.87 18.34
CA THR A 51 -0.32 -10.02 17.49
C THR A 51 0.15 -9.52 16.11
N VAL A 52 1.42 -9.76 15.78
CA VAL A 52 2.02 -9.33 14.49
C VAL A 52 2.11 -10.47 13.48
N SER A 53 2.14 -11.72 13.94
CA SER A 53 2.20 -12.93 13.11
C SER A 53 1.43 -14.04 13.82
N THR A 54 0.67 -14.82 13.05
CA THR A 54 0.03 -16.06 13.55
C THR A 54 1.01 -17.21 13.65
N ILE A 55 2.17 -17.09 12.99
CA ILE A 55 3.23 -18.09 12.97
C ILE A 55 4.21 -17.76 14.09
N LYS A 56 4.47 -18.77 14.93
CA LYS A 56 5.53 -18.71 15.93
C LYS A 56 6.89 -18.84 15.23
N GLY A 57 7.80 -17.92 15.50
CA GLY A 57 9.15 -17.96 14.96
C GLY A 57 9.84 -16.61 15.12
N GLY A 58 11.17 -16.62 15.17
CA GLY A 58 11.97 -15.40 15.06
C GLY A 58 12.03 -14.90 13.62
N ALA A 59 12.81 -13.84 13.40
CA ALA A 59 13.08 -13.36 12.05
C ALA A 59 13.81 -14.46 11.23
N PRO A 60 13.25 -14.91 10.09
CA PRO A 60 13.92 -15.91 9.26
C PRO A 60 15.18 -15.31 8.64
N LEU A 61 16.32 -15.99 8.83
CA LEU A 61 17.59 -15.60 8.22
C LEU A 61 17.82 -16.35 6.91
N ARG A 62 18.52 -15.70 5.98
CA ARG A 62 18.98 -16.29 4.72
C ARG A 62 20.50 -16.35 4.72
N ILE A 63 21.06 -17.48 4.28
CA ILE A 63 22.50 -17.64 4.03
C ILE A 63 22.97 -16.78 2.87
N ASP A 64 24.21 -16.28 2.94
CA ASP A 64 24.81 -15.42 1.91
C ASP A 64 25.39 -16.24 0.75
N GLU A 65 24.50 -16.81 -0.06
CA GLU A 65 24.86 -17.57 -1.26
C GLU A 65 24.41 -16.84 -2.52
N ILE A 66 25.29 -16.79 -3.52
CA ILE A 66 25.00 -16.22 -4.84
C ILE A 66 24.07 -17.19 -5.58
N ARG A 67 22.94 -16.68 -6.08
CA ARG A 67 22.05 -17.41 -7.00
C ARG A 67 22.03 -16.71 -8.34
N ASN A 68 22.55 -17.36 -9.36
CA ASN A 68 22.47 -16.86 -10.74
C ASN A 68 21.02 -17.00 -11.23
N SER A 69 20.46 -15.92 -11.77
CA SER A 69 19.11 -15.91 -12.33
C SER A 69 19.13 -15.34 -13.74
N ASN A 70 18.78 -16.15 -14.74
CA ASN A 70 18.60 -15.73 -16.13
C ASN A 70 17.15 -15.30 -16.38
N VAL A 71 16.62 -14.42 -15.53
CA VAL A 71 15.19 -14.05 -15.51
C VAL A 71 14.91 -12.71 -16.19
N ILE A 72 15.93 -12.06 -16.74
CA ILE A 72 15.80 -10.70 -17.27
C ILE A 72 14.74 -10.64 -18.38
N ASP A 73 14.82 -11.54 -19.35
CA ASP A 73 13.90 -11.56 -20.49
C ASP A 73 12.45 -11.89 -20.04
N GLU A 74 12.30 -12.91 -19.18
CA GLU A 74 11.00 -13.31 -18.61
C GLU A 74 10.33 -12.19 -17.80
N VAL A 75 11.11 -11.47 -16.98
CA VAL A 75 10.60 -10.35 -16.18
C VAL A 75 10.22 -9.17 -17.09
N LEU A 76 11.04 -8.88 -18.10
CA LEU A 76 10.81 -7.75 -19.01
C LEU A 76 9.65 -8.00 -19.97
N ASP A 77 9.26 -9.24 -20.24
CA ASP A 77 8.05 -9.54 -21.03
C ASP A 77 6.74 -9.10 -20.36
N CYS A 78 6.76 -8.93 -19.03
CA CYS A 78 5.64 -8.35 -18.27
C CYS A 78 5.71 -6.82 -18.14
N ALA A 79 6.78 -6.18 -18.64
CA ALA A 79 6.97 -4.74 -18.50
C ALA A 79 6.10 -3.95 -19.50
N PRO A 80 5.36 -2.91 -19.06
CA PRO A 80 4.57 -2.07 -19.98
C PRO A 80 5.40 -1.38 -21.06
N LYS A 81 6.65 -1.02 -20.73
CA LYS A 81 7.61 -0.43 -21.66
C LYS A 81 9.03 -0.85 -21.27
N LYS A 82 9.76 -1.41 -22.23
CA LYS A 82 11.16 -1.81 -22.08
C LYS A 82 12.01 -1.24 -23.19
N GLN A 83 13.28 -1.02 -22.89
CA GLN A 83 14.31 -0.69 -23.86
C GLN A 83 15.56 -1.44 -23.46
N GLU A 84 16.03 -2.32 -24.35
CA GLU A 84 17.12 -3.27 -24.04
C GLU A 84 16.81 -4.03 -22.73
N HIS A 85 17.71 -3.99 -21.75
CA HIS A 85 17.53 -4.63 -20.46
C HIS A 85 17.04 -3.68 -19.35
N PHE A 86 16.33 -2.59 -19.71
CA PHE A 86 15.83 -1.58 -18.78
C PHE A 86 14.31 -1.38 -18.85
N PHE A 87 13.72 -1.04 -17.70
CA PHE A 87 12.36 -0.51 -17.63
C PHE A 87 12.34 0.97 -18.03
N VAL A 88 11.42 1.35 -18.91
CA VAL A 88 11.32 2.75 -19.36
C VAL A 88 10.23 3.45 -18.57
N VAL A 89 10.61 4.47 -17.81
CA VAL A 89 9.71 5.32 -17.02
C VAL A 89 9.83 6.79 -17.44
N PRO A 90 8.81 7.63 -17.18
CA PRO A 90 8.93 9.08 -17.32
C PRO A 90 10.11 9.62 -16.50
N LYS A 91 10.78 10.65 -17.02
CA LYS A 91 11.90 11.28 -16.35
C LYS A 91 11.43 11.90 -15.03
N ILE A 92 12.11 11.57 -13.92
CA ILE A 92 11.85 12.15 -12.59
C ILE A 92 12.55 13.51 -12.52
N ILE A 93 11.98 14.53 -13.14
CA ILE A 93 12.43 15.92 -12.97
C ILE A 93 11.18 16.78 -12.76
N GLU A 94 11.27 17.75 -11.85
CA GLU A 94 10.29 18.82 -11.63
C GLU A 94 10.37 19.93 -12.69
#